data_AF-A0A9P6X3X6-F1
#
_entry.id   AF-A0A9P6X3X6-F1
#
_cell.length_a   1.000
_cell.length_b   1.000
_cell.length_c   1.000
_cell.angle_alpha   90.00
_cell.angle_beta   90.00
_cell.angle_gamma   90.00
#
_symmetry.space_group_name_H-M   'P 1'
#
loop_
_entity.id
_entity.type
_entity.pdbx_description
1 polymer ?
#
loop_
_entity_poly.entity_id
_entity_poly.type
_entity_poly.pdbx_seq_one_letter_code
_entity_poly.pdbx_strand_id
1 'polypeptide(L)'
;MIPFQLFYDITSVKIKYEEGFASIFGHIFTKPEIMWTKADQNLVIPTEYSLCIGFSLQTGTLVLLQCFWNYLANSVARASFMSSKEFMFYIFWTFTSFIIFPLLQYNFSRDVYEPTYKEIMPEMVYGIELFIVACLGVVSHFRFKKLLANSRDTDNAVMD
;
A
#
# COMPACT_ATOMS: atom_id res chain seq x y z
N MET A 1 4.97 -7.31 4.27
CA MET A 1 5.67 -6.05 3.94
C MET A 1 7.17 -6.16 4.22
N ILE A 2 7.64 -6.20 5.48
CA ILE A 2 9.08 -6.17 5.80
C ILE A 2 9.92 -7.24 5.06
N PRO A 3 9.49 -8.52 4.95
CA PRO A 3 10.31 -9.52 4.25
C PRO A 3 10.41 -9.29 2.74
N PHE A 4 9.33 -8.82 2.11
CA PHE A 4 9.28 -8.57 0.66
C PHE A 4 10.01 -7.28 0.28
N GLN A 5 9.90 -6.24 1.12
CA GLN A 5 10.68 -5.02 0.97
C GLN A 5 12.17 -5.31 1.12
N LEU A 6 12.56 -6.09 2.13
CA LEU A 6 13.94 -6.48 2.35
C LEU A 6 14.49 -7.30 1.17
N PHE A 7 13.69 -8.19 0.59
CA PHE A 7 14.07 -8.94 -0.61
C PHE A 7 14.30 -8.01 -1.82
N TYR A 8 13.41 -7.04 -2.03
CA TYR A 8 13.57 -6.01 -3.06
C TYR A 8 14.85 -5.18 -2.84
N ASP A 9 15.07 -4.70 -1.62
CA ASP A 9 16.22 -3.86 -1.28
C ASP A 9 17.55 -4.61 -1.47
N ILE A 10 17.63 -5.86 -1.02
CA ILE A 10 18.83 -6.70 -1.19
C ILE A 10 19.12 -6.94 -2.67
N THR A 11 18.10 -7.28 -3.46
CA THR A 11 18.27 -7.58 -4.89
C THR A 11 18.66 -6.33 -5.67
N SER A 12 18.03 -5.20 -5.39
CA SER A 12 18.33 -3.90 -6.02
C SER A 12 19.75 -3.42 -5.69
N VAL A 13 20.20 -3.61 -4.45
CA VAL A 13 21.58 -3.34 -4.04
C VAL A 13 22.55 -4.23 -4.80
N LYS A 14 22.29 -5.54 -4.86
CA LYS A 14 23.14 -6.50 -5.58
C LYS A 14 23.31 -6.09 -7.04
N ILE A 15 22.20 -5.86 -7.76
CA ILE A 15 22.21 -5.46 -9.17
C ILE A 15 22.96 -4.14 -9.36
N LYS A 16 22.71 -3.14 -8.51
CA LYS A 16 23.34 -1.82 -8.63
C LYS A 16 24.86 -1.85 -8.45
N TYR A 17 25.36 -2.69 -7.54
CA TYR A 17 26.81 -2.81 -7.30
C TYR A 17 27.52 -3.78 -8.25
N GLU A 18 26.84 -4.81 -8.76
CA GLU A 18 27.41 -5.76 -9.73
C GLU A 18 27.43 -5.19 -11.17
N GLU A 19 26.38 -4.47 -11.59
CA GLU A 19 26.28 -3.95 -12.96
C GLU A 19 27.04 -2.64 -13.18
N GLY A 20 27.21 -1.85 -12.12
CA GLY A 20 27.99 -0.61 -12.09
C GLY A 20 27.42 0.51 -12.96
N PHE A 21 28.32 1.36 -13.48
CA PHE A 21 27.98 2.52 -14.29
C PHE A 21 28.36 2.31 -15.74
N ALA A 22 27.57 2.85 -16.67
CA ALA A 22 27.89 2.91 -18.08
C ALA A 22 28.29 4.34 -18.46
N SER A 23 29.39 4.49 -19.22
CA SER A 23 29.78 5.76 -19.82
C SER A 23 29.20 5.83 -21.23
N ILE A 24 28.20 6.68 -21.43
CA ILE A 24 27.55 6.89 -22.73
C ILE A 24 27.70 8.39 -23.05
N PHE A 25 28.33 8.71 -24.18
CA PHE A 25 28.63 10.09 -24.60
C PHE A 25 29.36 10.95 -23.56
N GLY A 26 30.29 10.35 -22.79
CA GLY A 26 31.10 11.08 -21.80
C GLY A 26 30.36 11.42 -20.50
N HIS A 27 29.08 11.07 -20.38
CA HIS A 27 28.32 11.15 -19.15
C HIS A 27 28.22 9.76 -18.50
N ILE A 28 28.50 9.72 -17.20
CA ILE A 28 28.44 8.49 -16.39
C ILE A 28 27.02 8.39 -15.84
N PHE A 29 26.27 7.40 -16.30
CA PHE A 29 24.96 7.07 -15.77
C PHE A 29 24.96 5.65 -15.20
N THR A 30 24.05 5.38 -14.27
CA THR A 30 23.77 3.99 -13.87
C THR A 30 23.36 3.21 -15.12
N LYS A 31 23.96 2.03 -15.29
CA LYS A 31 23.71 1.20 -16.47
C LYS A 31 22.19 0.94 -16.57
N PRO A 32 21.54 1.22 -17.71
CA PRO A 32 20.10 0.99 -17.86
C PRO A 32 19.79 -0.51 -17.93
N GLU A 33 18.57 -0.91 -17.55
CA GLU A 33 18.11 -2.31 -17.47
C GLU A 33 18.40 -3.11 -18.75
N ILE A 34 18.26 -2.47 -19.90
CA ILE A 34 18.49 -3.04 -21.24
C ILE A 34 19.94 -3.53 -21.45
N MET A 35 20.89 -2.96 -20.71
CA MET A 35 22.33 -3.27 -20.80
C MET A 35 22.81 -4.20 -19.69
N TRP A 36 21.94 -4.59 -18.76
CA TRP A 36 22.28 -5.55 -17.70
C TRP A 36 22.51 -6.95 -18.26
N THR A 37 23.24 -7.75 -17.51
CA THR A 37 23.37 -9.18 -17.77
C THR A 37 22.01 -9.85 -17.75
N LYS A 38 21.83 -10.87 -18.59
CA LYS A 38 20.56 -11.63 -18.68
C LYS A 38 20.16 -12.27 -17.34
N ALA A 39 21.15 -12.56 -16.48
CA ALA A 39 20.90 -13.08 -15.14
C ALA A 39 20.19 -12.05 -14.26
N ASP A 40 20.66 -10.79 -14.28
CA ASP A 40 20.08 -9.72 -13.48
C ASP A 40 18.75 -9.21 -14.04
N GLN A 41 18.59 -9.20 -15.37
CA GLN A 41 17.29 -8.92 -16.01
C GLN A 41 16.20 -9.92 -15.57
N ASN A 42 16.55 -11.20 -15.44
CA ASN A 42 15.61 -12.24 -15.00
C ASN A 42 15.21 -12.10 -13.53
N LEU A 43 15.99 -11.38 -12.71
CA LEU A 43 15.67 -11.10 -11.32
C LEU A 43 14.68 -9.95 -11.16
N VAL A 44 14.48 -9.11 -12.17
CA VAL A 44 13.61 -7.93 -12.07
C VAL A 44 12.13 -8.33 -11.89
N ILE A 45 11.60 -9.17 -12.80
CA ILE A 45 10.20 -9.63 -12.76
C ILE A 45 9.82 -10.25 -11.41
N PRO A 46 10.53 -11.27 -10.86
CA PRO A 46 10.13 -11.86 -9.58
C PRO A 46 10.25 -10.87 -8.42
N THR A 47 11.22 -9.96 -8.48
CA THR A 47 11.44 -8.96 -7.43
C THR A 47 10.31 -7.95 -7.38
N GLU A 48 9.82 -7.46 -8.52
CA GLU A 48 8.69 -6.54 -8.57
C GLU A 48 7.35 -7.19 -8.23
N TYR A 49 7.14 -8.45 -8.65
CA TYR A 49 5.96 -9.21 -8.21
C TYR A 49 5.94 -9.38 -6.69
N SER A 50 7.11 -9.65 -6.09
CA SER A 50 7.23 -9.75 -4.65
C SER A 50 6.91 -8.42 -3.94
N LEU A 51 7.31 -7.29 -4.53
CA LEU A 51 7.02 -5.95 -4.04
C LEU A 51 5.51 -5.65 -4.13
N CYS A 52 4.87 -5.96 -5.26
CA CYS A 52 3.43 -5.79 -5.45
C CYS A 52 2.59 -6.61 -4.45
N ILE A 53 3.00 -7.84 -4.16
CA ILE A 53 2.39 -8.65 -3.10
C ILE A 53 2.58 -7.97 -1.74
N GLY A 54 3.77 -7.41 -1.49
CA GLY A 54 4.08 -6.61 -0.31
C GLY A 54 3.12 -5.43 -0.13
N PHE A 55 2.89 -4.65 -1.19
CA PHE A 55 1.95 -3.52 -1.21
C PHE A 55 0.52 -3.95 -0.95
N SER A 56 0.04 -4.98 -1.65
CA SER A 56 -1.30 -5.53 -1.45
C SER A 56 -1.56 -5.93 0.00
N LEU A 57 -0.62 -6.65 0.63
CA LEU A 57 -0.71 -7.05 2.03
C LEU A 57 -0.70 -5.86 2.98
N GLN A 58 0.11 -4.84 2.69
CA GLN A 58 0.20 -3.63 3.51
C GLN A 58 -1.10 -2.81 3.46
N THR A 59 -1.59 -2.50 2.26
CA THR A 59 -2.86 -1.79 2.09
C THR A 59 -3.99 -2.57 2.77
N GLY A 60 -4.08 -3.89 2.56
CA GLY A 60 -5.09 -4.74 3.19
C GLY A 60 -5.04 -4.68 4.72
N THR A 61 -3.84 -4.75 5.30
CA THR A 61 -3.66 -4.65 6.76
C THR A 61 -4.12 -3.29 7.30
N LEU A 62 -3.76 -2.20 6.63
CA LEU A 62 -4.13 -0.85 7.06
C LEU A 62 -5.64 -0.61 6.93
N VAL A 63 -6.28 -1.12 5.87
CA VAL A 63 -7.74 -1.02 5.70
C VAL A 63 -8.47 -1.81 6.78
N LEU A 64 -8.01 -3.03 7.09
CA LEU A 64 -8.56 -3.83 8.21
C LEU A 64 -8.42 -3.09 9.55
N LEU A 65 -7.28 -2.43 9.77
CA LEU A 65 -7.08 -1.60 10.96
C LEU A 65 -8.08 -0.42 11.00
N GLN A 66 -8.33 0.26 9.88
CA GLN A 66 -9.36 1.31 9.82
C GLN A 66 -10.76 0.77 10.09
N CYS A 67 -11.07 -0.43 9.56
CA CYS A 67 -12.33 -1.11 9.85
C CYS A 67 -12.47 -1.45 11.34
N PHE A 68 -11.40 -1.94 11.97
CA PHE A 68 -11.36 -2.21 13.41
C PHE A 68 -11.64 -0.96 14.24
N TRP A 69 -10.98 0.17 13.93
CA TRP A 69 -11.22 1.43 14.64
C TRP A 69 -12.63 1.97 14.45
N ASN A 70 -13.17 1.88 13.23
CA ASN A 70 -14.55 2.30 12.97
C ASN A 70 -15.56 1.40 13.72
N TYR A 71 -15.29 0.10 13.82
CA TYR A 71 -16.09 -0.81 14.62
C TYR A 71 -16.04 -0.45 16.12
N LEU A 72 -14.85 -0.21 16.67
CA LEU A 72 -14.66 0.15 18.08
C LEU A 72 -15.40 1.45 18.42
N ALA A 73 -15.27 2.49 17.59
CA ALA A 73 -15.99 3.75 17.76
C ALA A 73 -17.51 3.56 17.80
N ASN A 74 -18.07 2.71 16.92
CA ASN A 74 -19.52 2.48 16.88
C ASN A 74 -20.03 1.59 18.02
N SER A 75 -19.26 0.59 18.44
CA SER A 75 -19.60 -0.27 19.58
C SER A 75 -19.64 0.52 20.90
N VAL A 76 -18.66 1.41 21.11
CA VAL A 76 -18.63 2.31 22.28
C VAL A 76 -19.81 3.28 22.29
N ALA A 77 -20.28 3.73 21.13
CA ALA A 77 -21.40 4.65 21.00
C ALA A 77 -22.79 4.02 21.29
N ARG A 78 -22.88 2.71 21.58
CA ARG A 78 -24.14 1.93 21.66
C ARG A 78 -25.09 2.13 20.46
N ALA A 79 -24.58 2.63 19.33
CA ALA A 79 -25.35 2.78 18.11
C ALA A 79 -25.55 1.39 17.50
N SER A 80 -26.78 1.05 17.09
CA SER A 80 -27.07 -0.26 16.50
C SER A 80 -26.12 -0.47 15.33
N PHE A 81 -25.41 -1.60 15.36
CA PHE A 81 -24.70 -2.23 14.25
C PHE A 81 -24.36 -1.26 13.10
N MET A 82 -23.12 -0.76 13.12
CA MET A 82 -22.37 -0.25 11.96
C MET A 82 -23.15 -0.45 10.67
N SER A 83 -23.72 0.63 10.12
CA SER A 83 -24.50 0.58 8.87
C SER A 83 -23.76 -0.32 7.89
N SER A 84 -24.39 -1.45 7.52
CA SER A 84 -23.79 -2.54 6.74
C SER A 84 -23.02 -2.04 5.51
N LYS A 85 -23.39 -0.86 4.99
CA LYS A 85 -22.77 -0.18 3.85
C LYS A 85 -21.33 0.30 4.10
N GLU A 86 -20.99 0.86 5.27
CA GLU A 86 -19.61 1.28 5.56
C GLU A 86 -18.69 0.06 5.65
N PHE A 87 -19.15 -0.98 6.35
CA PHE A 87 -18.42 -2.24 6.46
C PHE A 87 -18.24 -2.92 5.09
N MET A 88 -19.30 -2.95 4.28
CA MET A 88 -19.22 -3.52 2.92
C MET A 88 -18.29 -2.71 2.02
N PHE A 89 -18.22 -1.38 2.16
CA PHE A 89 -17.25 -0.55 1.44
C PHE A 89 -15.81 -0.93 1.77
N TYR A 90 -15.46 -1.10 3.05
CA TYR A 90 -14.10 -1.51 3.45
C TYR A 90 -13.74 -2.90 2.94
N ILE A 91 -14.68 -3.86 2.97
CA ILE A 91 -14.48 -5.20 2.40
C ILE A 91 -14.26 -5.11 0.89
N PHE A 92 -15.15 -4.42 0.17
CA PHE A 92 -15.07 -4.29 -1.28
C PHE A 92 -13.78 -3.60 -1.71
N TRP A 93 -13.35 -2.56 -0.99
CA TRP A 93 -12.08 -1.88 -1.21
C TRP A 93 -10.90 -2.82 -1.04
N THR A 94 -10.87 -3.61 0.03
CA THR A 94 -9.80 -4.60 0.28
C THR A 94 -9.72 -5.65 -0.82
N PHE A 95 -10.86 -6.20 -1.26
CA PHE A 95 -10.92 -7.15 -2.37
C PHE A 95 -10.46 -6.51 -3.68
N THR A 96 -10.86 -5.26 -3.94
CA THR A 96 -10.47 -4.52 -5.14
C THR A 96 -8.96 -4.32 -5.17
N SER A 97 -8.34 -3.83 -4.09
CA SER A 97 -6.88 -3.66 -4.00
C SER A 97 -6.14 -4.98 -4.17
N PHE A 98 -6.64 -6.08 -3.59
CA PHE A 98 -6.02 -7.40 -3.75
C PHE A 98 -6.00 -7.90 -5.20
N ILE A 99 -7.00 -7.50 -6.00
CA ILE A 99 -7.11 -7.85 -7.42
C ILE A 99 -6.33 -6.85 -8.30
N ILE A 100 -6.32 -5.56 -7.95
CA ILE A 100 -5.77 -4.51 -8.81
C ILE A 100 -4.25 -4.61 -8.94
N PHE A 101 -3.53 -4.90 -7.86
CA PHE A 101 -2.06 -5.00 -7.88
C PHE A 101 -1.52 -6.11 -8.79
N PRO A 102 -1.98 -7.38 -8.69
CA PRO A 102 -1.53 -8.44 -9.60
C PRO A 102 -1.98 -8.20 -11.04
N LEU A 103 -3.15 -7.59 -11.27
CA LEU A 103 -3.60 -7.23 -12.62
C LEU A 103 -2.76 -6.10 -13.23
N LEU A 104 -2.39 -5.09 -12.43
CA LEU A 104 -1.51 -4.01 -12.87
C LEU A 104 -0.15 -4.59 -13.28
N GLN A 105 0.43 -5.42 -12.42
CA GLN A 105 1.72 -6.05 -12.69
C GLN A 105 1.66 -6.94 -13.94
N TYR A 106 0.59 -7.71 -14.11
CA TYR A 106 0.39 -8.52 -15.31
C TYR A 106 0.25 -7.69 -16.59
N ASN A 107 -0.50 -6.57 -16.53
CA ASN A 107 -0.73 -5.74 -17.70
C ASN A 107 0.51 -4.94 -18.12
N PHE A 108 1.26 -4.41 -17.16
CA PHE A 108 2.49 -3.64 -17.40
C PHE A 108 3.73 -4.51 -17.63
N SER A 109 3.70 -5.80 -17.23
CA SER A 109 4.74 -6.79 -17.58
C SER A 109 4.71 -7.22 -19.05
N ARG A 110 3.81 -6.67 -19.89
CA ARG A 110 3.78 -6.97 -21.33
C ARG A 110 4.82 -6.14 -22.07
N ASP A 111 5.52 -6.76 -23.04
CA ASP A 111 6.58 -6.18 -23.87
C ASP A 111 6.17 -4.93 -24.70
N VAL A 112 4.91 -4.50 -24.60
CA VAL A 112 4.35 -3.34 -25.30
C VAL A 112 4.70 -2.03 -24.57
N TYR A 113 4.96 -2.08 -23.26
CA TYR A 113 5.24 -0.91 -22.44
C TYR A 113 6.72 -0.80 -22.09
N GLU A 114 7.21 0.43 -21.99
CA GLU A 114 8.58 0.68 -21.50
C GLU A 114 8.77 0.05 -20.10
N PRO A 115 9.92 -0.61 -19.83
CA PRO A 115 10.14 -1.33 -18.59
C PRO A 115 9.91 -0.47 -17.34
N THR A 116 10.13 0.84 -17.43
CA THR A 116 9.95 1.79 -16.32
C THR A 116 8.50 1.93 -15.86
N TYR A 117 7.51 1.71 -16.73
CA TYR A 117 6.09 1.81 -16.36
C TYR A 117 5.64 0.65 -15.46
N LYS A 118 6.35 -0.49 -15.50
CA LYS A 118 6.03 -1.64 -14.66
C LYS A 118 6.33 -1.38 -13.17
N GLU A 119 7.28 -0.50 -12.87
CA GLU A 119 7.63 -0.10 -11.50
C GLU A 119 6.79 1.09 -11.03
N ILE A 120 6.69 2.15 -11.86
CA ILE A 120 6.09 3.43 -11.43
C ILE A 120 4.58 3.32 -11.24
N MET A 121 3.87 2.54 -12.08
CA MET A 121 2.41 2.49 -12.04
C MET A 121 1.87 1.80 -10.78
N PRO A 122 2.37 0.61 -10.37
CA PRO A 122 1.97 0.01 -9.10
C PRO A 122 2.28 0.88 -7.88
N GLU A 123 3.46 1.53 -7.85
CA GLU A 123 3.84 2.42 -6.76
C GLU A 123 2.93 3.66 -6.66
N MET A 124 2.56 4.25 -7.79
CA MET A 124 1.64 5.39 -7.84
C MET A 124 0.25 5.01 -7.31
N VAL A 125 -0.30 3.86 -7.76
CA VAL A 125 -1.60 3.37 -7.28
C VAL A 125 -1.55 3.10 -5.79
N TYR A 126 -0.48 2.46 -5.31
CA TYR A 126 -0.25 2.23 -3.89
C TYR A 126 -0.20 3.52 -3.08
N GLY A 127 0.51 4.55 -3.56
CA GLY A 127 0.58 5.86 -2.91
C GLY A 127 -0.78 6.54 -2.79
N ILE A 128 -1.63 6.45 -3.82
CA ILE A 128 -2.99 6.99 -3.81
C ILE A 128 -3.85 6.24 -2.79
N GLU A 129 -3.79 4.90 -2.76
CA GLU A 129 -4.54 4.09 -1.79
C GLU A 129 -4.13 4.42 -0.36
N LEU A 130 -2.82 4.52 -0.08
CA LEU A 130 -2.32 4.91 1.24
C LEU A 130 -2.82 6.29 1.66
N PHE A 131 -2.86 7.25 0.73
CA PHE A 131 -3.35 8.59 1.01
C PHE A 131 -4.82 8.57 1.44
N ILE A 132 -5.66 7.81 0.73
CA ILE A 132 -7.07 7.63 1.08
C ILE A 132 -7.21 6.97 2.46
N VAL A 133 -6.44 5.93 2.73
CA VAL A 133 -6.43 5.23 4.03
C VAL A 133 -6.00 6.16 5.16
N ALA A 134 -5.01 7.03 4.92
CA ALA A 134 -4.58 8.03 5.89
C ALA A 134 -5.70 9.04 6.19
N CYS A 135 -6.40 9.54 5.16
CA CYS A 135 -7.57 10.42 5.34
C CYS A 135 -8.67 9.75 6.17
N LEU A 136 -8.97 8.47 5.91
CA LEU A 136 -9.94 7.70 6.69
C LEU A 136 -9.52 7.55 8.16
N GLY A 137 -8.22 7.35 8.41
CA GLY A 137 -7.67 7.31 9.76
C GLY A 137 -7.84 8.62 10.53
N VAL A 138 -7.64 9.76 9.87
CA VAL A 138 -7.89 11.08 10.47
C VAL A 138 -9.37 11.27 10.82
N VAL A 139 -10.28 10.88 9.93
CA VAL A 139 -11.74 10.94 10.19
C VAL A 139 -12.12 10.05 11.38
N SER A 140 -11.59 8.83 11.43
CA SER A 140 -11.80 7.89 12.54
C SER A 140 -11.33 8.48 13.87
N HIS A 141 -10.16 9.13 13.89
CA HIS A 141 -9.63 9.78 15.08
C HIS A 141 -10.55 10.90 15.60
N PHE A 142 -11.05 11.78 14.72
CA PHE A 142 -11.99 12.83 15.12
C PHE A 142 -13.31 12.26 15.66
N ARG A 143 -13.82 11.19 15.05
CA ARG A 143 -15.03 10.49 15.52
C ARG A 143 -14.81 9.93 16.93
N PHE A 144 -13.66 9.31 17.18
CA PHE A 144 -13.32 8.77 18.49
C PHE A 144 -13.20 9.87 19.56
N LYS A 145 -12.55 10.99 19.23
CA LYS A 145 -12.41 12.14 20.12
C LYS A 145 -13.77 12.75 20.49
N LYS A 146 -14.69 12.85 19.52
CA LYS A 146 -16.07 13.33 19.75
C LYS A 146 -16.84 12.39 20.69
N LEU A 147 -16.69 11.08 20.52
CA LEU A 147 -17.33 10.09 21.39
C LEU A 147 -16.82 10.16 22.83
N LEU A 148 -15.50 10.25 23.03
CA LEU A 148 -14.90 10.40 24.35
C LEU A 148 -15.39 11.66 25.08
N ALA A 149 -15.53 12.78 24.37
CA ALA A 149 -16.07 14.01 24.94
C ALA A 149 -17.51 13.82 25.43
N ASN A 150 -18.38 13.26 24.58
CA ASN A 150 -19.80 13.04 24.91
C ASN A 150 -20.00 12.05 26.07
N SER A 151 -19.19 10.99 26.15
CA SER A 151 -19.25 10.03 27.27
C SER A 151 -18.86 10.69 28.59
N ARG A 152 -17.87 11.60 28.58
CA ARG A 152 -17.43 12.31 29.80
C ARG A 152 -18.50 13.28 30.32
N ASP A 153 -19.20 13.96 29.43
CA ASP A 153 -20.26 14.89 29.81
C ASP A 153 -21.51 14.18 30.36
N THR A 154 -21.77 12.95 29.91
CA THR A 154 -22.88 12.13 30.42
C THR A 154 -22.63 11.66 31.86
N ASP A 155 -21.38 11.31 32.21
CA ASP A 155 -21.02 10.84 33.55
C ASP A 155 -21.14 11.97 34.60
N ASN A 156 -20.77 13.20 34.22
CA ASN A 156 -20.93 14.38 35.07
C ASN A 156 -22.40 14.76 35.29
N ALA A 157 -23.26 14.57 34.28
CA ALA A 157 -24.70 14.87 34.38
C ALA A 157 -25.49 13.87 35.25
N VAL A 158 -24.90 12.74 35.64
CA VAL A 158 -25.50 11.74 36.54
C VAL A 158 -25.07 11.94 38.00
N MET A 159 -24.03 12.75 38.25
CA MET A 159 -23.51 13.03 39.60
C MET A 159 -24.03 14.34 40.23
N ASP A 160 -24.81 15.14 39.49
CA ASP A 160 -25.55 16.32 39.97
C ASP A 160 -27.05 15.98 40.16
#